data_AF-A0A6P0JZ62-F1
#
_entry.id   AF-A0A6P0JZ62-F1
#
_cell.length_a   1.000
_cell.length_b   1.000
_cell.length_c   1.000
_cell.angle_alpha   90.00
_cell.angle_beta   90.00
_cell.angle_gamma   90.00
#
_symmetry.space_group_name_H-M   'P 1'
#
loop_
_entity.id
_entity.type
_entity.pdbx_description
1 polymer ?
#
loop_
_entity_poly.entity_id
_entity_poly.type
_entity_poly.pdbx_seq_one_letter_code
_entity_poly.pdbx_strand_id
1 'polypeptide(L)'
;FYNPTLAATQVSLLTGLSVYSNVATGTAEVIPWESLIAGATGGLLAALIAGRLRSREELALLGGGVGIMQGTVYFTITLVGSATAGTIWSVLLPGAAIFGVSGLAWCIVALGISPYLEKMFDLITPIRLSELSNPNRPLLKRLATEAPGTFQHTLFVSSLAEAAARELHANVELVRAGTLYHDIGKMHDPMGFIENQMGGPNKHDEINDPWKSADIIKKHVSKGLVMARKHNLPKALQDFIPEHQGTILISYFYFQAKQKARAEGVDIEEKDFRYDGPIPQSRETGIVMLADACEAALRSLKDATPETALNMVNKIFKARWQDGQLVDSGLRREELSIIAEVFVRVWQQYNHQRIAYPKGALESNKDKAAQSR
;
A
#
# COMPACT_ATOMS: atom_id res chain seq x y z
N PHE A 1 13.19 0.37 -4.70
CA PHE A 1 13.24 1.42 -5.74
C PHE A 1 14.05 2.65 -5.33
N TYR A 2 14.01 3.10 -4.06
CA TYR A 2 15.01 4.03 -3.52
C TYR A 2 15.93 3.28 -2.56
N ASN A 3 17.02 2.71 -3.07
CA ASN A 3 18.07 2.20 -2.21
C ASN A 3 19.00 3.36 -1.87
N PRO A 4 19.15 3.74 -0.58
CA PRO A 4 20.14 4.73 -0.16
C PRO A 4 21.53 4.50 -0.76
N THR A 5 21.92 3.23 -0.96
CA THR A 5 23.17 2.86 -1.61
C THR A 5 23.23 3.34 -3.06
N LEU A 6 22.20 3.12 -3.87
CA LEU A 6 22.18 3.54 -5.27
C LEU A 6 22.25 5.07 -5.40
N ALA A 7 21.47 5.78 -4.58
CA ALA A 7 21.47 7.24 -4.56
C ALA A 7 22.82 7.79 -4.11
N ALA A 8 23.42 7.21 -3.06
CA ALA A 8 24.76 7.59 -2.61
C ALA A 8 25.84 7.31 -3.67
N THR A 9 25.75 6.17 -4.37
CA THR A 9 26.65 5.85 -5.48
C THR A 9 26.53 6.87 -6.60
N GLN A 10 25.32 7.29 -6.97
CA GLN A 10 25.10 8.33 -7.98
C GLN A 10 25.74 9.67 -7.56
N VAL A 11 25.53 10.10 -6.31
CA VAL A 11 26.15 11.33 -5.80
C VAL A 11 27.68 11.23 -5.83
N SER A 12 28.25 10.12 -5.38
CA SER A 12 29.70 9.90 -5.38
C SER A 12 30.29 9.87 -6.79
N LEU A 13 29.63 9.20 -7.74
CA LEU A 13 30.07 9.13 -9.15
C LEU A 13 30.02 10.50 -9.82
N LEU A 14 28.91 11.23 -9.67
CA LEU A 14 28.78 12.59 -10.23
C LEU A 14 29.81 13.54 -9.62
N THR A 15 30.06 13.44 -8.31
CA THR A 15 31.11 14.22 -7.65
C THR A 15 32.50 13.89 -8.23
N GLY A 16 32.82 12.60 -8.39
CA GLY A 16 34.08 12.16 -8.98
C GLY A 16 34.27 12.60 -10.44
N LEU A 17 33.21 12.54 -11.25
CA LEU A 17 33.22 13.02 -12.63
C LEU A 17 33.42 14.54 -12.71
N SER A 18 32.78 15.31 -11.82
CA SER A 18 33.00 16.76 -11.73
C SER A 18 34.44 17.09 -11.34
N VAL A 19 35.03 16.35 -10.40
CA VAL A 19 36.45 16.49 -10.04
C VAL A 19 37.35 16.15 -11.22
N TYR A 20 37.11 15.03 -11.90
CA TYR A 20 37.88 14.64 -13.08
C TYR A 20 37.80 15.70 -14.18
N SER A 21 36.60 16.21 -14.47
CA SER A 21 36.40 17.27 -15.46
C SER A 21 37.20 18.53 -15.10
N ASN A 22 37.16 18.98 -13.84
CA ASN A 22 37.92 20.14 -13.40
C ASN A 22 39.44 19.97 -13.59
N VAL A 23 39.96 18.76 -13.41
CA VAL A 23 41.39 18.47 -13.60
C VAL A 23 41.75 18.30 -15.08
N ALA A 24 40.87 17.69 -15.87
CA ALA A 24 41.15 17.29 -17.25
C ALA A 24 40.97 18.41 -18.28
N THR A 25 40.01 19.35 -18.10
CA THR A 25 39.69 20.33 -19.14
C THR A 25 40.52 21.61 -19.08
N GLY A 26 41.17 21.93 -17.96
CA GLY A 26 42.00 23.14 -17.83
C GLY A 26 41.28 24.47 -18.15
N THR A 27 39.95 24.45 -18.22
CA THR A 27 39.10 25.59 -18.60
C THR A 27 38.90 26.56 -17.43
N ALA A 28 38.71 27.85 -17.73
CA ALA A 28 38.63 28.95 -16.76
C ALA A 28 37.42 28.90 -15.78
N GLU A 29 36.42 28.06 -16.02
CA GLU A 29 35.32 27.80 -15.09
C GLU A 29 35.61 26.55 -14.24
N VAL A 30 36.66 26.62 -13.42
CA VAL A 30 36.94 25.58 -12.43
C VAL A 30 35.89 25.70 -11.33
N ILE A 31 35.07 24.66 -11.12
CA ILE A 31 34.14 24.64 -9.99
C ILE A 31 35.00 24.62 -8.70
N PRO A 32 34.85 25.59 -7.79
CA PRO A 32 35.65 25.63 -6.57
C PRO A 32 35.46 24.35 -5.75
N TRP A 33 36.55 23.86 -5.15
CA TRP A 33 36.56 22.59 -4.43
C TRP A 33 35.65 22.64 -3.20
N GLU A 34 35.58 23.80 -2.54
CA GLU A 34 34.67 24.10 -1.44
C GLU A 34 33.20 23.91 -1.84
N SER A 35 32.83 24.35 -3.05
CA SER A 35 31.49 24.23 -3.60
C SER A 35 31.14 22.78 -3.93
N LEU A 36 32.08 22.03 -4.51
CA LEU A 36 31.89 20.61 -4.83
C LEU A 36 31.70 19.77 -3.57
N ILE A 37 32.53 19.96 -2.55
CA ILE A 37 32.45 19.20 -1.29
C ILE A 37 31.16 19.57 -0.54
N ALA A 38 30.80 20.85 -0.47
CA ALA A 38 29.53 21.28 0.11
C ALA A 38 28.35 20.64 -0.63
N GLY A 39 28.32 20.71 -1.96
CA GLY A 39 27.29 20.07 -2.79
C GLY A 39 27.18 18.57 -2.55
N ALA A 40 28.32 17.85 -2.56
CA ALA A 40 28.38 16.41 -2.37
C ALA A 40 27.87 15.98 -0.98
N THR A 41 28.24 16.69 0.09
CA THR A 41 27.76 16.36 1.45
C THR A 41 26.25 16.58 1.59
N GLY A 42 25.70 17.67 1.02
CA GLY A 42 24.25 17.87 0.96
C GLY A 42 23.53 16.81 0.12
N GLY A 43 24.09 16.44 -1.04
CA GLY A 43 23.55 15.38 -1.89
C GLY A 43 23.55 14.01 -1.20
N LEU A 44 24.61 13.68 -0.47
CA LEU A 44 24.69 12.44 0.32
C LEU A 44 23.68 12.42 1.45
N LEU A 45 23.48 13.54 2.16
CA LEU A 45 22.44 13.66 3.18
C LEU A 45 21.06 13.36 2.58
N ALA A 46 20.74 13.99 1.45
CA ALA A 46 19.48 13.75 0.74
C ALA A 46 19.34 12.28 0.29
N ALA A 47 20.38 11.71 -0.31
CA ALA A 47 20.40 10.33 -0.80
C ALA A 47 20.15 9.29 0.31
N LEU A 48 20.70 9.52 1.50
CA LEU A 48 20.59 8.59 2.63
C LEU A 48 19.24 8.67 3.34
N ILE A 49 18.64 9.86 3.40
CA ILE A 49 17.44 10.12 4.20
C ILE A 49 16.16 10.05 3.37
N ALA A 50 16.15 10.57 2.13
CA ALA A 50 14.92 10.78 1.36
C ALA A 50 14.06 9.51 1.19
N GLY A 51 14.70 8.35 0.99
CA GLY A 51 13.99 7.07 0.84
C GLY A 51 13.25 6.58 2.10
N ARG A 52 13.53 7.16 3.26
CA ARG A 52 12.88 6.82 4.54
C ARG A 52 11.67 7.71 4.83
N LEU A 53 11.55 8.85 4.17
CA LEU A 53 10.51 9.83 4.45
C LEU A 53 9.16 9.39 3.89
N ARG A 54 8.10 9.75 4.60
CA ARG A 54 6.72 9.29 4.38
C ARG A 54 5.75 10.43 4.08
N SER A 55 6.18 11.68 4.25
CA SER A 55 5.36 12.87 3.96
C SER A 55 6.12 13.92 3.14
N ARG A 56 5.36 14.79 2.46
CA ARG A 56 5.93 15.95 1.74
C ARG A 56 6.55 16.97 2.69
N GLU A 57 6.00 17.10 3.89
CA GLU A 57 6.53 17.95 4.96
C GLU A 57 7.92 17.47 5.40
N GLU A 58 8.08 16.16 5.63
CA GLU A 58 9.39 15.58 5.97
C GLU A 58 10.44 15.83 4.87
N LEU A 59 10.06 15.72 3.60
CA LEU A 59 10.97 16.06 2.49
C LEU A 59 11.30 17.55 2.43
N ALA A 60 10.35 18.43 2.77
CA ALA A 60 10.60 19.87 2.84
C ALA A 60 11.58 20.20 3.98
N LEU A 61 11.41 19.58 5.15
CA LEU A 61 12.34 19.69 6.28
C LEU A 61 13.73 19.16 5.94
N LEU A 62 13.82 18.06 5.19
CA LEU A 62 15.08 17.56 4.65
C LEU A 62 15.75 18.59 3.75
N GLY A 63 15.00 19.32 2.91
CA GLY A 63 15.53 20.42 2.11
C GLY A 63 16.17 21.53 2.95
N GLY A 64 15.55 21.89 4.07
CA GLY A 64 16.14 22.80 5.05
C GLY A 64 17.44 22.25 5.65
N GLY A 65 17.45 20.98 6.03
CA GLY A 65 18.64 20.30 6.55
C GLY A 65 19.79 20.23 5.53
N VAL A 66 19.48 19.96 4.26
CA VAL A 66 20.43 19.99 3.14
C VAL A 66 21.02 21.39 2.99
N GLY A 67 20.18 22.44 2.99
CA GLY A 67 20.64 23.82 2.90
C GLY A 67 21.56 24.21 4.06
N ILE A 68 21.19 23.89 5.31
CA ILE A 68 22.03 24.15 6.48
C ILE A 68 23.38 23.41 6.38
N MET A 69 23.35 22.13 5.99
CA MET A 69 24.56 21.32 5.84
C MET A 69 25.49 21.91 4.78
N GLN A 70 24.96 22.22 3.59
CA GLN A 70 25.75 22.81 2.50
C GLN A 70 26.35 24.16 2.89
N GLY A 71 25.55 25.05 3.49
CA GLY A 71 26.03 26.36 3.95
C GLY A 71 27.12 26.23 5.01
N THR A 72 26.94 25.32 5.97
CA THR A 72 27.90 25.09 7.06
C THR A 72 29.21 24.51 6.53
N VAL A 73 29.16 23.48 5.67
CA VAL A 73 30.35 22.87 5.08
C VAL A 73 31.10 23.88 4.23
N TYR A 74 30.40 24.64 3.38
CA TYR A 74 31.01 25.70 2.59
C TYR A 74 31.70 26.75 3.48
N PHE A 75 31.01 27.21 4.53
CA PHE A 75 31.54 28.18 5.48
C PHE A 75 32.80 27.66 6.18
N THR A 76 32.76 26.46 6.75
CA THR A 76 33.89 25.87 7.48
C THR A 76 35.10 25.67 6.58
N ILE A 77 34.90 25.15 5.38
CA ILE A 77 35.97 24.92 4.42
C ILE A 77 36.64 26.24 4.02
N THR A 78 35.83 27.22 3.64
CA THR A 78 36.33 28.52 3.19
C THR A 78 36.99 29.29 4.34
N LEU A 79 36.51 29.11 5.58
CA LEU A 79 37.09 29.73 6.79
C LEU A 79 38.51 29.22 7.06
N VAL A 80 38.76 27.92 6.86
CA VAL A 80 40.11 27.34 6.97
C VAL A 80 41.04 27.88 5.90
N GLY A 81 40.52 28.17 4.70
CA GLY A 81 41.29 28.73 3.59
C GLY A 81 41.56 30.25 3.67
N SER A 82 40.77 31.01 4.43
CA SER A 82 40.86 32.49 4.49
C SER A 82 40.25 33.06 5.79
N ALA A 83 41.08 33.28 6.81
CA ALA A 83 40.64 33.57 8.18
C ALA A 83 40.74 35.05 8.63
N THR A 84 40.52 36.02 7.75
CA THR A 84 40.49 37.45 8.14
C THR A 84 39.07 37.94 8.44
N ALA A 85 38.90 38.72 9.52
CA ALA A 85 37.57 39.17 10.01
C ALA A 85 36.74 39.95 8.96
N GLY A 86 37.40 40.74 8.09
CA GLY A 86 36.72 41.42 6.98
C GLY A 86 36.16 40.46 5.93
N THR A 87 36.86 39.37 5.66
CA THR A 87 36.47 38.33 4.69
C THR A 87 35.28 37.52 5.21
N ILE A 88 35.17 37.33 6.53
CA ILE A 88 34.06 36.60 7.16
C ILE A 88 32.72 37.26 6.82
N TRP A 89 32.62 38.57 7.04
CA TRP A 89 31.38 39.31 6.84
C TRP A 89 31.06 39.62 5.38
N SER A 90 32.07 39.90 4.56
CA SER A 90 31.88 40.36 3.18
C SER A 90 31.81 39.24 2.14
N VAL A 91 32.39 38.06 2.41
CA VAL A 91 32.54 36.99 1.41
C VAL A 91 32.01 35.66 1.93
N LEU A 92 32.43 35.22 3.11
CA LEU A 92 32.11 33.88 3.64
C LEU A 92 30.63 33.71 3.99
N LEU A 93 30.05 34.64 4.75
CA LEU A 93 28.64 34.55 5.16
C LEU A 93 27.67 34.65 3.97
N PRO A 94 27.82 35.61 3.03
CA PRO A 94 27.01 35.63 1.82
C PRO A 94 27.16 34.37 0.96
N GLY A 95 28.38 33.86 0.80
CA GLY A 95 28.63 32.63 0.04
C GLY A 95 27.95 31.41 0.67
N ALA A 96 28.10 31.23 1.99
CA ALA A 96 27.43 30.17 2.74
C ALA A 96 25.91 30.26 2.64
N ALA A 97 25.34 31.47 2.70
CA ALA A 97 23.91 31.70 2.54
C ALA A 97 23.44 31.33 1.11
N ILE A 98 24.16 31.76 0.07
CA ILE A 98 23.85 31.41 -1.32
C ILE A 98 23.87 29.89 -1.51
N PHE A 99 24.90 29.20 -1.01
CA PHE A 99 24.99 27.74 -1.10
C PHE A 99 23.87 27.05 -0.33
N GLY A 100 23.58 27.49 0.89
CA GLY A 100 22.48 26.93 1.67
C GLY A 100 21.11 27.12 1.00
N VAL A 101 20.85 28.31 0.44
CA VAL A 101 19.64 28.58 -0.35
C VAL A 101 19.60 27.72 -1.61
N SER A 102 20.74 27.50 -2.26
CA SER A 102 20.80 26.66 -3.47
C SER A 102 20.43 25.21 -3.18
N GLY A 103 20.91 24.63 -2.08
CA GLY A 103 20.56 23.27 -1.65
C GLY A 103 19.07 23.13 -1.37
N LEU A 104 18.51 24.10 -0.64
CA LEU A 104 17.07 24.16 -0.39
C LEU A 104 16.28 24.28 -1.70
N ALA A 105 16.70 25.16 -2.62
CA ALA A 105 16.05 25.37 -3.90
C ALA A 105 16.03 24.09 -4.75
N TRP A 106 17.14 23.34 -4.80
CA TRP A 106 17.18 22.05 -5.50
C TRP A 106 16.27 21.00 -4.89
N CYS A 107 16.12 20.96 -3.55
CA CYS A 107 15.13 20.10 -2.91
C CYS A 107 13.69 20.50 -3.25
N ILE A 108 13.38 21.80 -3.35
CA ILE A 108 12.06 22.30 -3.80
C ILE A 108 11.79 21.86 -5.24
N VAL A 109 12.77 22.00 -6.14
CA VAL A 109 12.65 21.54 -7.53
C VAL A 109 12.40 20.03 -7.58
N ALA A 110 13.16 19.25 -6.80
CA ALA A 110 12.99 17.80 -6.71
C ALA A 110 11.58 17.42 -6.21
N LEU A 111 11.06 18.12 -5.20
CA LEU A 111 9.71 17.92 -4.68
C LEU A 111 8.61 18.27 -5.69
N GLY A 112 8.82 19.34 -6.46
CA GLY A 112 7.87 19.79 -7.48
C GLY A 112 7.80 18.84 -8.68
N ILE A 113 8.95 18.30 -9.10
CA ILE A 113 9.00 17.40 -10.27
C ILE A 113 8.72 15.94 -9.91
N SER A 114 8.88 15.53 -8.65
CA SER A 114 8.77 14.12 -8.25
C SER A 114 7.47 13.43 -8.67
N PRO A 115 6.25 14.02 -8.57
CA PRO A 115 5.02 13.30 -8.91
C PRO A 115 4.95 12.95 -10.40
N TYR A 116 5.55 13.79 -11.25
CA TYR A 116 5.59 13.59 -12.69
C TYR A 116 6.58 12.50 -13.06
N LEU A 117 7.78 12.51 -12.45
CA LEU A 117 8.78 11.45 -12.65
C LEU A 117 8.28 10.11 -12.14
N GLU A 118 7.65 10.09 -10.96
CA GLU A 118 7.04 8.90 -10.41
C GLU A 118 5.99 8.33 -11.37
N LYS A 119 5.11 9.18 -11.92
CA LYS A 119 4.12 8.75 -12.91
C LYS A 119 4.77 8.23 -14.19
N MET A 120 5.77 8.93 -14.71
CA MET A 120 6.43 8.60 -15.97
C MET A 120 7.20 7.28 -15.90
N PHE A 121 7.83 6.99 -14.76
CA PHE A 121 8.64 5.78 -14.53
C PHE A 121 7.93 4.71 -13.71
N ASP A 122 6.63 4.88 -13.45
CA ASP A 122 5.80 3.98 -12.64
C ASP A 122 6.36 3.65 -11.23
N LEU A 123 6.93 4.66 -10.56
CA LEU A 123 7.58 4.50 -9.26
C LEU A 123 6.58 4.55 -8.10
N ILE A 124 6.69 3.61 -7.17
CA ILE A 124 5.91 3.56 -5.92
C ILE A 124 6.72 4.04 -4.71
N THR A 125 6.91 5.36 -4.58
CA THR A 125 7.53 5.93 -3.38
C THR A 125 6.62 5.78 -2.16
N PRO A 126 7.17 5.78 -0.94
CA PRO A 126 6.34 5.75 0.26
C PRO A 126 5.33 6.91 0.33
N ILE A 127 5.70 8.09 -0.16
CA ILE A 127 4.81 9.24 -0.24
C ILE A 127 3.70 8.98 -1.26
N ARG A 128 4.02 8.49 -2.46
CA ARG A 128 3.00 8.15 -3.46
C ARG A 128 2.05 7.07 -2.96
N LEU A 129 2.54 6.06 -2.26
CA LEU A 129 1.71 5.01 -1.64
C LEU A 129 0.77 5.59 -0.57
N SER A 130 1.27 6.51 0.26
CA SER A 130 0.46 7.27 1.22
C SER A 130 -0.64 8.09 0.52
N GLU A 131 -0.30 8.79 -0.56
CA GLU A 131 -1.26 9.56 -1.37
C GLU A 131 -2.29 8.68 -2.08
N LEU A 132 -1.89 7.50 -2.54
CA LEU A 132 -2.78 6.49 -3.15
C LEU A 132 -3.71 5.85 -2.12
N SER A 133 -3.31 5.84 -0.85
CA SER A 133 -4.11 5.31 0.27
C SER A 133 -5.14 6.31 0.82
N ASN A 134 -5.20 7.54 0.29
CA ASN A 134 -6.18 8.53 0.74
C ASN A 134 -7.61 8.14 0.28
N PRO A 135 -8.57 7.86 1.19
CA PRO A 135 -9.92 7.43 0.82
C PRO A 135 -10.71 8.51 0.06
N ASN A 136 -10.29 9.77 0.13
CA ASN A 136 -10.94 10.87 -0.59
C ASN A 136 -10.58 10.92 -2.09
N ARG A 137 -9.69 10.04 -2.57
CA ARG A 137 -9.43 9.95 -4.01
C ARG A 137 -10.69 9.55 -4.77
N PRO A 138 -10.91 10.06 -6.00
CA PRO A 138 -12.14 9.83 -6.75
C PRO A 138 -12.54 8.35 -6.87
N LEU A 139 -11.58 7.45 -7.12
CA LEU A 139 -11.87 6.03 -7.31
C LEU A 139 -12.29 5.32 -6.01
N LEU A 140 -11.61 5.60 -4.89
CA LEU A 140 -11.96 5.02 -3.59
C LEU A 140 -13.26 5.62 -3.04
N LYS A 141 -13.50 6.92 -3.27
CA LYS A 141 -14.77 7.56 -2.95
C LYS A 141 -15.93 6.93 -3.72
N ARG A 142 -15.72 6.60 -5.00
CA ARG A 142 -16.68 5.85 -5.81
C ARG A 142 -16.90 4.46 -5.24
N LEU A 143 -15.85 3.72 -4.89
CA LEU A 143 -15.99 2.39 -4.25
C LEU A 143 -16.84 2.46 -2.98
N ALA A 144 -16.56 3.42 -2.10
CA ALA A 144 -17.32 3.63 -0.88
C ALA A 144 -18.80 4.01 -1.10
N THR A 145 -19.13 4.60 -2.26
CA THR A 145 -20.49 5.05 -2.58
C THR A 145 -21.28 4.01 -3.38
N GLU A 146 -20.65 3.43 -4.41
CA GLU A 146 -21.27 2.50 -5.36
C GLU A 146 -21.29 1.05 -4.83
N ALA A 147 -20.32 0.65 -3.99
CA ALA A 147 -20.21 -0.67 -3.39
C ALA A 147 -19.73 -0.60 -1.92
N PRO A 148 -20.56 -0.04 -1.01
CA PRO A 148 -20.18 0.24 0.37
C PRO A 148 -19.82 -1.02 1.19
N GLY A 149 -20.44 -2.16 0.90
CA GLY A 149 -20.13 -3.45 1.53
C GLY A 149 -18.72 -3.93 1.18
N THR A 150 -18.38 -3.88 -0.11
CA THR A 150 -17.03 -4.16 -0.61
C THR A 150 -16.01 -3.21 0.00
N PHE A 151 -16.34 -1.92 0.14
CA PHE A 151 -15.44 -0.97 0.79
C PHE A 151 -15.17 -1.32 2.25
N GLN A 152 -16.19 -1.70 3.04
CA GLN A 152 -16.02 -2.15 4.42
C GLN A 152 -15.19 -3.43 4.52
N HIS A 153 -15.47 -4.40 3.65
CA HIS A 153 -14.67 -5.62 3.51
C HIS A 153 -13.20 -5.27 3.26
N THR A 154 -12.93 -4.40 2.28
CA THR A 154 -11.58 -3.97 1.91
C THR A 154 -10.80 -3.36 3.08
N LEU A 155 -11.46 -2.54 3.91
CA LEU A 155 -10.82 -1.96 5.09
C LEU A 155 -10.41 -3.02 6.12
N PHE A 156 -11.23 -4.06 6.32
CA PHE A 156 -10.89 -5.14 7.24
C PHE A 156 -9.76 -6.03 6.69
N VAL A 157 -9.80 -6.35 5.39
CA VAL A 157 -8.69 -7.02 4.70
C VAL A 157 -7.39 -6.22 4.84
N SER A 158 -7.44 -4.89 4.65
CA SER A 158 -6.26 -4.02 4.80
C SER A 158 -5.69 -4.10 6.22
N SER A 159 -6.53 -4.07 7.25
CA SER A 159 -6.07 -4.19 8.64
C SER A 159 -5.37 -5.52 8.93
N LEU A 160 -5.89 -6.64 8.41
CA LEU A 160 -5.27 -7.96 8.53
C LEU A 160 -3.93 -7.99 7.78
N ALA A 161 -3.94 -7.60 6.51
CA ALA A 161 -2.78 -7.67 5.62
C ALA A 161 -1.65 -6.76 6.09
N GLU A 162 -1.94 -5.53 6.52
CA GLU A 162 -0.93 -4.60 7.03
C GLU A 162 -0.25 -5.10 8.31
N ALA A 163 -1.01 -5.72 9.21
CA ALA A 163 -0.46 -6.28 10.43
C ALA A 163 0.51 -7.44 10.11
N ALA A 164 0.11 -8.34 9.21
CA ALA A 164 0.97 -9.44 8.77
C ALA A 164 2.20 -8.96 8.00
N ALA A 165 2.04 -7.98 7.12
CA ALA A 165 3.15 -7.37 6.38
C ALA A 165 4.18 -6.75 7.33
N ARG A 166 3.73 -6.10 8.41
CA ARG A 166 4.61 -5.53 9.43
C ARG A 166 5.41 -6.60 10.17
N GLU A 167 4.74 -7.69 10.56
CA GLU A 167 5.37 -8.82 11.26
C GLU A 167 6.42 -9.53 10.38
N LEU A 168 6.16 -9.62 9.07
CA LEU A 168 7.06 -10.27 8.11
C LEU A 168 8.07 -9.32 7.46
N HIS A 169 8.16 -8.07 7.94
CA HIS A 169 9.00 -7.01 7.36
C HIS A 169 8.81 -6.81 5.85
N ALA A 170 7.58 -7.04 5.36
CA ALA A 170 7.16 -6.73 3.99
C ALA A 170 6.78 -5.24 3.86
N ASN A 171 6.51 -4.79 2.63
CA ASN A 171 6.17 -3.39 2.38
C ASN A 171 4.73 -3.06 2.80
N VAL A 172 4.56 -2.54 4.02
CA VAL A 172 3.26 -2.21 4.62
C VAL A 172 2.50 -1.15 3.83
N GLU A 173 3.19 -0.12 3.34
CA GLU A 173 2.57 0.95 2.55
C GLU A 173 2.05 0.44 1.21
N LEU A 174 2.77 -0.49 0.58
CA LEU A 174 2.33 -1.15 -0.65
C LEU A 174 1.13 -2.05 -0.39
N VAL A 175 1.16 -2.85 0.68
CA VAL A 175 0.04 -3.71 1.08
C VAL A 175 -1.22 -2.89 1.34
N ARG A 176 -1.11 -1.81 2.13
CA ARG A 176 -2.23 -0.89 2.37
C ARG A 176 -2.79 -0.34 1.06
N ALA A 177 -1.93 0.29 0.26
CA ALA A 177 -2.36 0.93 -0.97
C ALA A 177 -2.96 -0.08 -1.95
N GLY A 178 -2.30 -1.21 -2.20
CA GLY A 178 -2.77 -2.27 -3.10
C GLY A 178 -4.09 -2.89 -2.66
N THR A 179 -4.23 -3.20 -1.36
CA THR A 179 -5.47 -3.75 -0.81
C THR A 179 -6.65 -2.81 -1.03
N LEU A 180 -6.48 -1.49 -0.86
CA LEU A 180 -7.58 -0.54 -1.08
C LEU A 180 -8.17 -0.58 -2.50
N TYR A 181 -7.42 -1.08 -3.49
CA TYR A 181 -7.86 -1.17 -4.88
C TYR A 181 -8.14 -2.59 -5.38
N HIS A 182 -7.84 -3.65 -4.61
CA HIS A 182 -7.88 -5.03 -5.11
C HIS A 182 -9.26 -5.40 -5.70
N ASP A 183 -10.32 -4.85 -5.12
CA ASP A 183 -11.71 -5.21 -5.38
C ASP A 183 -12.54 -4.13 -6.10
N ILE A 184 -11.89 -3.08 -6.62
CA ILE A 184 -12.59 -1.96 -7.29
C ILE A 184 -13.47 -2.39 -8.45
N GLY A 185 -13.17 -3.54 -9.08
CA GLY A 185 -13.94 -4.06 -10.19
C GLY A 185 -15.35 -4.51 -9.79
N LYS A 186 -15.62 -4.78 -8.52
CA LYS A 186 -16.97 -5.07 -8.01
C LYS A 186 -17.94 -3.90 -8.24
N MET A 187 -17.44 -2.67 -8.39
CA MET A 187 -18.26 -1.51 -8.82
C MET A 187 -18.91 -1.69 -10.20
N HIS A 188 -18.44 -2.62 -11.03
CA HIS A 188 -19.08 -2.90 -12.32
C HIS A 188 -20.49 -3.47 -12.15
N ASP A 189 -20.70 -4.27 -11.10
CA ASP A 189 -21.98 -4.90 -10.79
C ASP A 189 -22.07 -5.17 -9.27
N PRO A 190 -22.29 -4.13 -8.45
CA PRO A 190 -22.20 -4.25 -7.00
C PRO A 190 -23.13 -5.33 -6.42
N MET A 191 -24.34 -5.45 -6.96
CA MET A 191 -25.36 -6.41 -6.50
C MET A 191 -25.02 -7.87 -6.87
N GLY A 192 -24.01 -8.09 -7.71
CA GLY A 192 -23.41 -9.42 -7.92
C GLY A 192 -22.56 -9.92 -6.74
N PHE A 193 -22.38 -9.11 -5.69
CA PHE A 193 -21.53 -9.46 -4.54
C PHE A 193 -22.34 -9.33 -3.25
N ILE A 194 -22.38 -10.41 -2.47
CA ILE A 194 -23.27 -10.58 -1.32
C ILE A 194 -23.08 -9.49 -0.26
N GLU A 195 -21.86 -8.98 -0.08
CA GLU A 195 -21.57 -7.94 0.89
C GLU A 195 -22.27 -6.61 0.59
N ASN A 196 -22.66 -6.37 -0.68
CA ASN A 196 -23.37 -5.17 -1.10
C ASN A 196 -24.89 -5.34 -1.15
N GLN A 197 -25.42 -6.56 -1.00
CA GLN A 197 -26.86 -6.82 -1.13
C GLN A 197 -27.65 -6.38 0.12
N MET A 198 -26.99 -6.08 1.25
CA MET A 198 -27.60 -5.54 2.47
C MET A 198 -28.83 -6.33 2.98
N GLY A 199 -28.85 -7.66 2.78
CA GLY A 199 -29.97 -8.52 3.17
C GLY A 199 -31.16 -8.52 2.19
N GLY A 200 -31.01 -7.86 1.03
CA GLY A 200 -31.94 -7.95 -0.09
C GLY A 200 -31.84 -9.28 -0.86
N PRO A 201 -32.63 -9.45 -1.94
CA PRO A 201 -32.61 -10.66 -2.75
C PRO A 201 -31.24 -10.87 -3.40
N ASN A 202 -30.80 -12.13 -3.44
CA ASN A 202 -29.55 -12.49 -4.06
C ASN A 202 -29.71 -12.57 -5.57
N LYS A 203 -28.99 -11.70 -6.29
CA LYS A 203 -28.98 -11.63 -7.75
C LYS A 203 -28.68 -12.98 -8.41
N HIS A 204 -27.85 -13.81 -7.79
CA HIS A 204 -27.48 -15.12 -8.35
C HIS A 204 -28.62 -16.13 -8.32
N ASP A 205 -29.54 -16.00 -7.36
CA ASP A 205 -30.73 -16.86 -7.28
C ASP A 205 -31.70 -16.53 -8.43
N GLU A 206 -31.82 -15.25 -8.80
CA GLU A 206 -32.61 -14.79 -9.95
C GLU A 206 -32.00 -15.23 -11.29
N ILE A 207 -30.67 -15.22 -11.40
CA ILE A 207 -29.95 -15.68 -12.60
C ILE A 207 -30.14 -17.20 -12.80
N ASN A 208 -30.15 -17.97 -11.70
CA ASN A 208 -30.30 -19.43 -11.67
C ASN A 208 -29.43 -20.20 -12.67
N ASP A 209 -28.24 -19.67 -12.95
CA ASP A 209 -27.26 -20.22 -13.89
C ASP A 209 -25.85 -20.05 -13.30
N PRO A 210 -25.20 -21.16 -12.86
CA PRO A 210 -23.90 -21.08 -12.23
C PRO A 210 -22.79 -20.61 -13.19
N TRP A 211 -22.89 -20.85 -14.50
CA TRP A 211 -21.90 -20.37 -15.47
C TRP A 211 -21.96 -18.85 -15.60
N LYS A 212 -23.17 -18.30 -15.73
CA LYS A 212 -23.35 -16.84 -15.76
C LYS A 212 -22.93 -16.19 -14.45
N SER A 213 -23.25 -16.83 -13.33
CA SER A 213 -22.85 -16.33 -12.00
C SER A 213 -21.34 -16.34 -11.83
N ALA A 214 -20.66 -17.42 -12.19
CA ALA A 214 -19.20 -17.51 -12.16
C ALA A 214 -18.55 -16.47 -13.08
N ASP A 215 -19.11 -16.23 -14.28
CA ASP A 215 -18.63 -15.19 -15.20
C ASP A 215 -18.77 -13.76 -14.61
N ILE A 216 -19.89 -13.45 -13.94
CA ILE A 216 -20.06 -12.16 -13.23
C ILE A 216 -19.02 -12.01 -12.13
N ILE A 217 -18.85 -13.04 -11.29
CA ILE A 217 -17.83 -13.03 -10.23
C ILE A 217 -16.45 -12.83 -10.83
N LYS A 218 -16.05 -13.62 -11.83
CA LYS A 218 -14.73 -13.54 -12.47
C LYS A 218 -14.47 -12.18 -13.13
N LYS A 219 -15.50 -11.53 -13.67
CA LYS A 219 -15.40 -10.22 -14.33
C LYS A 219 -14.94 -9.09 -13.42
N HIS A 220 -15.05 -9.19 -12.08
CA HIS A 220 -14.54 -8.13 -11.20
C HIS A 220 -13.03 -7.90 -11.42
N VAL A 221 -12.25 -8.95 -11.68
CA VAL A 221 -10.80 -8.82 -11.92
C VAL A 221 -10.52 -7.99 -13.18
N SER A 222 -11.11 -8.40 -14.31
CA SER A 222 -10.87 -7.71 -15.59
C SER A 222 -11.41 -6.28 -15.60
N LYS A 223 -12.57 -6.05 -14.98
CA LYS A 223 -13.15 -4.70 -14.81
C LYS A 223 -12.34 -3.85 -13.86
N GLY A 224 -11.82 -4.43 -12.79
CA GLY A 224 -10.92 -3.77 -11.85
C GLY A 224 -9.65 -3.27 -12.55
N LEU A 225 -9.03 -4.13 -13.36
CA LEU A 225 -7.86 -3.76 -14.16
C LEU A 225 -8.15 -2.62 -15.16
N VAL A 226 -9.32 -2.63 -15.81
CA VAL A 226 -9.74 -1.51 -16.69
C VAL A 226 -9.90 -0.21 -15.90
N MET A 227 -10.56 -0.26 -14.73
CA MET A 227 -10.72 0.89 -13.85
C MET A 227 -9.38 1.42 -13.33
N ALA A 228 -8.47 0.54 -12.95
CA ALA A 228 -7.14 0.87 -12.45
C ALA A 228 -6.31 1.60 -13.51
N ARG A 229 -6.28 1.08 -14.74
CA ARG A 229 -5.60 1.74 -15.87
C ARG A 229 -6.21 3.11 -16.19
N LYS A 230 -7.54 3.22 -16.21
CA LYS A 230 -8.24 4.49 -16.44
C LYS A 230 -7.86 5.56 -15.39
N HIS A 231 -7.58 5.15 -14.16
CA HIS A 231 -7.17 6.04 -13.08
C HIS A 231 -5.64 6.16 -12.91
N ASN A 232 -4.86 5.64 -13.86
CA ASN A 232 -3.39 5.67 -13.84
C ASN A 232 -2.79 5.10 -12.53
N LEU A 233 -3.39 4.02 -12.00
CA LEU A 233 -2.80 3.33 -10.87
C LEU A 233 -1.47 2.67 -11.29
N PRO A 234 -0.43 2.71 -10.44
CA PRO A 234 0.82 2.04 -10.74
C PRO A 234 0.67 0.55 -10.98
N LYS A 235 1.54 -0.06 -11.79
CA LYS A 235 1.50 -1.51 -12.07
C LYS A 235 1.50 -2.33 -10.78
N ALA A 236 2.37 -1.97 -9.83
CA ALA A 236 2.45 -2.64 -8.53
C ALA A 236 1.14 -2.62 -7.72
N LEU A 237 0.23 -1.67 -7.94
CA LEU A 237 -1.13 -1.69 -7.35
C LEU A 237 -2.12 -2.47 -8.22
N GLN A 238 -1.97 -2.41 -9.54
CA GLN A 238 -2.78 -3.20 -10.47
C GLN A 238 -2.61 -4.70 -10.24
N ASP A 239 -1.41 -5.13 -9.85
CA ASP A 239 -1.06 -6.53 -9.62
C ASP A 239 -1.87 -7.18 -8.49
N PHE A 240 -2.29 -6.39 -7.48
CA PHE A 240 -3.17 -6.88 -6.41
C PHE A 240 -4.54 -7.32 -6.93
N ILE A 241 -5.00 -6.78 -8.07
CA ILE A 241 -6.36 -7.05 -8.60
C ILE A 241 -6.51 -8.49 -9.11
N PRO A 242 -5.66 -9.03 -10.00
CA PRO A 242 -5.73 -10.44 -10.35
C PRO A 242 -5.12 -11.34 -9.28
N GLU A 243 -4.01 -10.91 -8.64
CA GLU A 243 -3.25 -11.80 -7.78
C GLU A 243 -3.94 -12.11 -6.45
N HIS A 244 -4.85 -11.26 -5.94
CA HIS A 244 -5.56 -11.60 -4.71
C HIS A 244 -6.46 -12.84 -4.88
N GLN A 245 -6.98 -13.10 -6.08
CA GLN A 245 -7.73 -14.31 -6.41
C GLN A 245 -6.86 -15.42 -7.02
N GLY A 246 -5.72 -15.08 -7.61
CA GLY A 246 -4.88 -16.06 -8.28
C GLY A 246 -5.66 -16.90 -9.29
N THR A 247 -5.55 -18.21 -9.16
CA THR A 247 -6.29 -19.19 -9.98
C THR A 247 -7.29 -19.99 -9.14
N ILE A 248 -7.77 -19.39 -8.04
CA ILE A 248 -8.69 -20.03 -7.09
C ILE A 248 -9.96 -20.48 -7.81
N LEU A 249 -10.50 -21.64 -7.40
CA LEU A 249 -11.79 -22.14 -7.86
C LEU A 249 -12.95 -21.33 -7.25
N ILE A 250 -13.88 -20.87 -8.08
CA ILE A 250 -15.17 -20.28 -7.69
C ILE A 250 -16.09 -21.43 -7.25
N SER A 251 -15.80 -21.96 -6.06
CA SER A 251 -16.25 -23.27 -5.59
C SER A 251 -17.78 -23.41 -5.52
N TYR A 252 -18.49 -22.40 -5.02
CA TYR A 252 -19.94 -22.44 -4.85
C TYR A 252 -20.66 -22.72 -6.19
N PHE A 253 -20.35 -21.92 -7.22
CA PHE A 253 -20.96 -22.08 -8.54
C PHE A 253 -20.45 -23.32 -9.29
N TYR A 254 -19.19 -23.72 -9.10
CA TYR A 254 -18.69 -24.99 -9.64
C TYR A 254 -19.47 -26.19 -9.10
N PHE A 255 -19.71 -26.27 -7.79
CA PHE A 255 -20.47 -27.39 -7.21
C PHE A 255 -21.94 -27.35 -7.61
N GLN A 256 -22.54 -26.17 -7.73
CA GLN A 256 -23.90 -26.01 -8.26
C GLN A 256 -23.99 -26.49 -9.72
N ALA A 257 -23.02 -26.11 -10.57
CA ALA A 257 -22.90 -26.57 -11.95
C ALA A 257 -22.74 -28.10 -12.03
N LYS A 258 -21.83 -28.65 -11.24
CA LYS A 258 -21.58 -30.10 -11.17
C LYS A 258 -22.80 -30.89 -10.72
N GLN A 259 -23.60 -30.35 -9.80
CA GLN A 259 -24.86 -30.97 -9.38
C GLN A 259 -25.90 -30.99 -10.52
N LYS A 260 -26.05 -29.88 -11.25
CA LYS A 260 -26.94 -29.80 -12.42
C LYS A 260 -26.48 -30.75 -13.54
N ALA A 261 -25.20 -30.72 -13.88
CA ALA A 261 -24.61 -31.52 -14.95
C ALA A 261 -24.66 -33.03 -14.68
N ARG A 262 -24.55 -33.46 -13.41
CA ARG A 262 -24.76 -34.88 -13.03
C ARG A 262 -26.15 -35.40 -13.39
N ALA A 263 -27.18 -34.55 -13.36
CA ALA A 263 -28.52 -34.94 -13.79
C ALA A 263 -28.63 -35.08 -15.32
N GLU A 264 -27.73 -34.45 -16.07
CA GLU A 264 -27.71 -34.40 -17.53
C GLU A 264 -26.63 -35.31 -18.16
N GLY A 265 -25.78 -35.95 -17.33
CA GLY A 265 -24.70 -36.83 -17.79
C GLY A 265 -23.50 -36.08 -18.40
N VAL A 266 -23.34 -34.78 -18.12
CA VAL A 266 -22.26 -33.94 -18.64
C VAL A 266 -21.16 -33.78 -17.58
N ASP A 267 -19.90 -33.86 -18.00
CA ASP A 267 -18.75 -33.60 -17.12
C ASP A 267 -18.37 -32.12 -17.13
N ILE A 268 -18.03 -31.58 -15.95
CA ILE A 268 -17.71 -30.16 -15.76
C ILE A 268 -16.26 -30.02 -15.36
N GLU A 269 -15.50 -29.27 -16.16
CA GLU A 269 -14.10 -29.00 -15.89
C GLU A 269 -13.94 -27.85 -14.88
N GLU A 270 -13.03 -27.99 -13.92
CA GLU A 270 -12.72 -26.92 -12.95
C GLU A 270 -12.19 -25.65 -13.62
N LYS A 271 -11.51 -25.78 -14.76
CA LYS A 271 -10.91 -24.65 -15.49
C LYS A 271 -11.92 -23.55 -15.81
N ASP A 272 -13.17 -23.93 -16.08
CA ASP A 272 -14.24 -23.00 -16.47
C ASP A 272 -14.72 -22.15 -15.27
N PHE A 273 -14.41 -22.59 -14.05
CA PHE A 273 -14.79 -21.95 -12.80
C PHE A 273 -13.58 -21.41 -12.02
N ARG A 274 -12.38 -21.40 -12.60
CA ARG A 274 -11.19 -20.80 -11.99
C ARG A 274 -10.99 -19.37 -12.51
N TYR A 275 -10.43 -18.52 -11.64
CA TYR A 275 -9.91 -17.23 -12.07
C TYR A 275 -8.74 -17.40 -13.05
N ASP A 276 -8.51 -16.40 -13.89
CA ASP A 276 -7.46 -16.46 -14.93
C ASP A 276 -6.04 -16.27 -14.37
N GLY A 277 -5.90 -15.81 -13.12
CA GLY A 277 -4.61 -15.48 -12.53
C GLY A 277 -3.99 -14.18 -13.04
N PRO A 278 -2.67 -14.00 -12.83
CA PRO A 278 -1.73 -14.99 -12.26
C PRO A 278 -1.91 -15.20 -10.76
N ILE A 279 -1.32 -16.27 -10.22
CA ILE A 279 -1.14 -16.44 -8.76
C ILE A 279 -0.25 -15.33 -8.20
N PRO A 280 -0.30 -15.00 -6.90
CA PRO A 280 0.59 -14.04 -6.25
C PRO A 280 2.05 -14.17 -6.65
N GLN A 281 2.62 -13.07 -7.14
CA GLN A 281 4.01 -12.95 -7.59
C GLN A 281 4.89 -12.21 -6.56
N SER A 282 4.32 -11.82 -5.42
CA SER A 282 5.02 -11.12 -4.35
C SER A 282 4.51 -11.53 -2.97
N ARG A 283 5.31 -11.24 -1.94
CA ARG A 283 4.92 -11.52 -0.55
C ARG A 283 3.71 -10.69 -0.18
N GLU A 284 3.68 -9.45 -0.65
CA GLU A 284 2.62 -8.49 -0.43
C GLU A 284 1.28 -8.98 -1.00
N THR A 285 1.23 -9.39 -2.27
CA THR A 285 0.00 -9.91 -2.89
C THR A 285 -0.41 -11.26 -2.31
N GLY A 286 0.56 -12.10 -1.90
CA GLY A 286 0.29 -13.35 -1.18
C GLY A 286 -0.36 -13.12 0.19
N ILE A 287 0.11 -12.12 0.95
CA ILE A 287 -0.51 -11.72 2.22
C ILE A 287 -1.95 -11.23 2.00
N VAL A 288 -2.21 -10.45 0.94
CA VAL A 288 -3.58 -9.97 0.62
C VAL A 288 -4.50 -11.11 0.24
N MET A 289 -4.06 -12.08 -0.58
CA MET A 289 -4.85 -13.28 -0.88
C MET A 289 -5.26 -14.02 0.39
N LEU A 290 -4.33 -14.18 1.33
CA LEU A 290 -4.61 -14.84 2.61
C LEU A 290 -5.60 -14.03 3.46
N ALA A 291 -5.43 -12.71 3.52
CA ALA A 291 -6.32 -11.81 4.27
C ALA A 291 -7.75 -11.82 3.71
N ASP A 292 -7.90 -11.69 2.39
CA ASP A 292 -9.18 -11.72 1.68
C ASP A 292 -9.92 -13.04 1.96
N ALA A 293 -9.23 -14.17 1.79
CA ALA A 293 -9.81 -15.49 2.03
C ALA A 293 -10.29 -15.72 3.48
N CYS A 294 -9.70 -15.01 4.45
CA CYS A 294 -10.06 -15.11 5.86
C CYS A 294 -11.13 -14.11 6.30
N GLU A 295 -11.38 -13.03 5.55
CA GLU A 295 -12.26 -11.93 5.96
C GLU A 295 -13.66 -12.43 6.34
N ALA A 296 -14.33 -13.09 5.40
CA ALA A 296 -15.70 -13.57 5.60
C ALA A 296 -15.79 -14.60 6.73
N ALA A 297 -14.78 -15.48 6.81
CA ALA A 297 -14.69 -16.53 7.82
C ALA A 297 -14.55 -15.92 9.23
N LEU A 298 -13.60 -15.00 9.41
CA LEU A 298 -13.38 -14.31 10.68
C LEU A 298 -14.55 -13.41 11.08
N ARG A 299 -15.17 -12.71 10.12
CA ARG A 299 -16.34 -11.85 10.38
C ARG A 299 -17.58 -12.63 10.81
N SER A 300 -17.68 -13.91 10.43
CA SER A 300 -18.78 -14.80 10.82
C SER A 300 -18.65 -15.35 12.25
N LEU A 301 -17.45 -15.33 12.84
CA LEU A 301 -17.14 -15.89 14.16
C LEU A 301 -17.58 -14.98 15.31
N LYS A 302 -18.88 -14.74 15.45
CA LYS A 302 -19.43 -14.04 16.63
C LYS A 302 -19.28 -14.95 17.85
N ASP A 303 -18.68 -14.43 18.92
CA ASP A 303 -18.45 -15.13 20.20
C ASP A 303 -17.55 -16.39 20.14
N ALA A 304 -16.67 -16.50 19.14
CA ALA A 304 -15.72 -17.60 19.05
C ALA A 304 -14.49 -17.42 19.98
N THR A 305 -13.84 -18.53 20.34
CA THR A 305 -12.55 -18.49 21.02
C THR A 305 -11.41 -18.18 20.02
N PRO A 306 -10.30 -17.57 20.47
CA PRO A 306 -9.13 -17.36 19.61
C PRO A 306 -8.58 -18.64 18.98
N GLU A 307 -8.66 -19.76 19.71
CA GLU A 307 -8.28 -21.08 19.20
C GLU A 307 -9.17 -21.53 18.04
N THR A 308 -10.49 -21.29 18.13
CA THR A 308 -11.43 -21.59 17.05
C THR A 308 -11.13 -20.76 15.80
N ALA A 309 -10.85 -19.47 15.97
CA ALA A 309 -10.44 -18.59 14.88
C ALA A 309 -9.12 -19.05 14.23
N LEU A 310 -8.12 -19.39 15.05
CA LEU A 310 -6.82 -19.88 14.58
C LEU A 310 -6.96 -21.17 13.77
N ASN A 311 -7.77 -22.12 14.23
CA ASN A 311 -8.04 -23.36 13.51
C ASN A 311 -8.73 -23.12 12.17
N MET A 312 -9.64 -22.14 12.11
CA MET A 312 -10.31 -21.75 10.86
C MET A 312 -9.33 -21.12 9.87
N VAL A 313 -8.51 -20.16 10.31
CA VAL A 313 -7.49 -19.51 9.48
C VAL A 313 -6.49 -20.53 8.93
N ASN A 314 -5.98 -21.43 9.79
CA ASN A 314 -5.06 -22.48 9.37
C ASN A 314 -5.65 -23.43 8.32
N LYS A 315 -6.95 -23.75 8.39
CA LYS A 315 -7.64 -24.54 7.36
C LYS A 315 -7.65 -23.82 6.02
N ILE A 316 -7.96 -22.52 6.02
CA ILE A 316 -7.98 -21.70 4.80
C ILE A 316 -6.58 -21.62 4.19
N PHE A 317 -5.55 -21.37 5.02
CA PHE A 317 -4.16 -21.27 4.57
C PHE A 317 -3.66 -22.60 3.99
N LYS A 318 -3.98 -23.71 4.66
CA LYS A 318 -3.67 -25.04 4.16
C LYS A 318 -4.30 -25.30 2.79
N ALA A 319 -5.55 -24.87 2.58
CA ALA A 319 -6.22 -25.02 1.29
C ALA A 319 -5.51 -24.21 0.19
N ARG A 320 -5.14 -22.95 0.45
CA ARG A 320 -4.38 -22.12 -0.50
C ARG A 320 -3.01 -22.69 -0.83
N TRP A 321 -2.32 -23.23 0.18
CA TRP A 321 -1.03 -23.89 0.00
C TRP A 321 -1.14 -25.15 -0.86
N GLN A 322 -2.15 -26.00 -0.59
CA GLN A 322 -2.37 -27.24 -1.34
C GLN A 322 -2.82 -26.99 -2.79
N ASP A 323 -3.55 -25.91 -3.05
CA ASP A 323 -3.95 -25.47 -4.39
C ASP A 323 -2.82 -24.72 -5.14
N GLY A 324 -1.61 -24.65 -4.57
CA GLY A 324 -0.43 -24.07 -5.22
C GLY A 324 -0.46 -22.55 -5.39
N GLN A 325 -1.39 -21.85 -4.71
CA GLN A 325 -1.62 -20.41 -4.92
C GLN A 325 -0.46 -19.52 -4.44
N LEU A 326 0.43 -20.03 -3.59
CA LEU A 326 1.50 -19.23 -2.98
C LEU A 326 2.89 -19.53 -3.54
N VAL A 327 3.00 -20.40 -4.55
CA VAL A 327 4.29 -20.91 -5.06
C VAL A 327 5.21 -19.80 -5.54
N ASP A 328 4.67 -18.79 -6.25
CA ASP A 328 5.45 -17.68 -6.81
C ASP A 328 5.51 -16.45 -5.90
N SER A 329 4.85 -16.49 -4.74
CA SER A 329 4.71 -15.33 -3.85
C SER A 329 5.98 -15.02 -3.06
N GLY A 330 6.89 -15.99 -2.92
CA GLY A 330 8.04 -15.89 -2.01
C GLY A 330 7.67 -15.95 -0.51
N LEU A 331 6.42 -16.26 -0.16
CA LEU A 331 6.04 -16.65 1.20
C LEU A 331 6.46 -18.10 1.48
N ARG A 332 7.05 -18.32 2.65
CA ARG A 332 7.44 -19.65 3.12
C ARG A 332 6.35 -20.26 3.99
N ARG A 333 6.33 -21.59 4.06
CA ARG A 333 5.31 -22.33 4.83
C ARG A 333 5.33 -21.97 6.31
N GLU A 334 6.51 -21.70 6.87
CA GLU A 334 6.69 -21.35 8.28
C GLU A 334 6.10 -19.97 8.59
N GLU A 335 6.05 -19.08 7.60
CA GLU A 335 5.51 -17.73 7.74
C GLU A 335 3.98 -17.74 7.83
N LEU A 336 3.32 -18.79 7.31
CA LEU A 336 1.86 -18.93 7.39
C LEU A 336 1.35 -19.01 8.83
N SER A 337 2.07 -19.69 9.73
CA SER A 337 1.71 -19.76 11.14
C SER A 337 1.76 -18.37 11.80
N ILE A 338 2.80 -17.59 11.46
CA ILE A 338 2.98 -16.22 11.95
C ILE A 338 1.81 -15.34 11.47
N ILE A 339 1.50 -15.39 10.17
CA ILE A 339 0.37 -14.64 9.59
C ILE A 339 -0.95 -15.04 10.28
N ALA A 340 -1.17 -16.34 10.52
CA ALA A 340 -2.41 -16.82 11.12
C ALA A 340 -2.61 -16.28 12.53
N GLU A 341 -1.56 -16.27 13.36
CA GLU A 341 -1.61 -15.67 14.69
C GLU A 341 -1.86 -14.17 14.64
N VAL A 342 -1.21 -13.45 13.72
CA VAL A 342 -1.44 -12.01 13.52
C VAL A 342 -2.90 -11.72 13.15
N PHE A 343 -3.47 -12.49 12.22
CA PHE A 343 -4.85 -12.32 11.80
C PHE A 343 -5.83 -12.53 12.96
N VAL A 344 -5.60 -13.54 13.80
CA VAL A 344 -6.41 -13.78 14.99
C VAL A 344 -6.30 -12.61 15.97
N ARG A 345 -5.09 -12.07 16.21
CA ARG A 345 -4.91 -10.88 17.07
C ARG A 345 -5.68 -9.66 16.56
N VAL A 346 -5.62 -9.38 15.26
CA VAL A 346 -6.37 -8.28 14.64
C VAL A 346 -7.87 -8.52 14.74
N TRP A 347 -8.33 -9.73 14.44
CA TRP A 347 -9.74 -10.09 14.58
C TRP A 347 -10.25 -9.91 16.02
N GLN A 348 -9.48 -10.31 17.04
CA GLN A 348 -9.82 -10.08 18.45
C GLN A 348 -10.00 -8.59 18.75
N GLN A 349 -9.14 -7.73 18.18
CA GLN A 349 -9.23 -6.28 18.35
C GLN A 349 -10.55 -5.71 17.81
N TYR A 350 -11.00 -6.21 16.66
CA TYR A 350 -12.29 -5.84 16.07
C TYR A 350 -13.48 -6.42 16.82
N ASN A 351 -13.34 -7.61 17.41
CA ASN A 351 -14.41 -8.35 18.08
C ASN A 351 -14.47 -8.13 19.60
N HIS A 352 -13.64 -7.23 20.17
CA HIS A 352 -13.78 -6.87 21.58
C HIS A 352 -15.19 -6.35 21.84
N GLN A 353 -15.93 -7.07 22.68
CA GLN A 353 -17.24 -6.65 23.14
C GLN A 353 -17.11 -5.25 23.74
N ARG A 354 -17.66 -4.24 23.06
CA ARG A 354 -18.01 -2.99 23.75
C ARG A 354 -18.89 -3.41 24.91
N ILE A 355 -18.49 -3.07 26.14
CA ILE A 355 -19.31 -3.31 27.33
C ILE A 355 -20.71 -2.80 27.00
N ALA A 356 -21.68 -3.70 26.94
CA ALA A 356 -23.06 -3.34 26.67
C ALA A 356 -23.48 -2.38 27.79
N TYR A 357 -23.86 -1.15 27.44
CA TYR A 357 -24.40 -0.23 28.43
C TYR A 357 -25.61 -0.91 29.10
N PRO A 358 -25.66 -0.93 30.45
CA PRO A 358 -26.82 -1.47 31.14
C PRO A 358 -28.07 -0.79 30.60
N LYS A 359 -29.09 -1.56 30.21
CA LYS A 359 -30.33 -1.01 29.64
C LYS A 359 -30.95 0.09 30.53
N GLY A 360 -30.78 0.00 31.85
CA GLY A 360 -31.23 1.00 32.82
C GLY A 360 -30.47 2.33 32.82
N ALA A 361 -29.33 2.46 32.12
CA ALA A 361 -28.61 3.73 31.99
C ALA A 361 -29.25 4.66 30.93
N LEU A 362 -30.12 4.14 30.07
CA LEU A 362 -30.82 4.88 29.01
C LEU A 362 -32.28 5.22 29.39
N GLU A 363 -32.77 4.70 30.51
CA GLU A 363 -34.09 5.06 31.05
C GLU A 363 -33.97 6.35 31.85
N SER A 364 -34.14 7.50 31.17
CA SER A 364 -34.34 8.77 31.86
C SER A 364 -35.61 8.67 32.71
N ASN A 365 -35.48 8.83 34.03
CA ASN A 365 -36.54 8.99 35.05
C ASN A 365 -37.79 9.74 34.51
N LYS A 366 -38.74 9.03 33.91
CA LYS A 366 -40.07 9.57 33.59
C LYS A 366 -41.10 9.30 34.69
N ASP A 367 -40.76 8.51 35.70
CA ASP A 367 -41.73 8.09 36.73
C ASP A 367 -41.69 8.89 38.03
N LYS A 368 -40.82 9.90 38.17
CA LYS A 368 -40.84 10.80 39.34
C LYS A 368 -41.80 11.99 39.23
N ALA A 369 -42.49 12.19 38.10
CA ALA A 369 -43.43 13.29 37.90
C ALA A 369 -44.92 12.89 38.04
N ALA A 370 -45.23 11.60 38.21
CA ALA A 370 -46.62 11.11 38.28
C ALA A 370 -47.13 10.83 39.72
N GLN A 371 -46.31 11.07 40.75
CA GLN A 371 -46.69 10.88 42.16
C GLN A 371 -46.84 12.20 42.96
N SER A 372 -46.89 13.36 42.30
CA SER A 372 -47.13 14.66 42.96
C SER A 372 -48.29 15.46 42.33
N ARG A 373 -49.40 14.80 41.99
CA ARG A 373 -50.67 15.49 41.70
C ARG A 373 -51.81 14.89 42.49
#